data_AF-A0A2D7M1D4-F1
#
_entry.id   AF-A0A2D7M1D4-F1
#
_cell.length_a   1.000
_cell.length_b   1.000
_cell.length_c   1.000
_cell.angle_alpha   90.00
_cell.angle_beta   90.00
_cell.angle_gamma   90.00
#
_symmetry.space_group_name_H-M   'P 1'
#
loop_
_entity.id
_entity.type
_entity.pdbx_description
1 polymer ?
#
loop_
_entity_poly.entity_id
_entity_poly.type
_entity_poly.pdbx_seq_one_letter_code
_entity_poly.pdbx_strand_id
1 'polypeptide(L)'
;DSGTYYYWNGWCWNCFDQIIVSSGLLDNSGLKINPDSVKVHAPEFMKDTEQNAFRPARFRKFRGKWEEGYSDHFAVKCKVTLLTTEKEKSASE
;
A
#
# COMPACT_ATOMS: atom_id res chain seq x y z
N ASP A 1 12.21 -5.80 -7.01
CA ASP A 1 12.06 -4.74 -5.99
C ASP A 1 10.63 -4.60 -5.52
N SER A 2 10.42 -4.75 -4.21
CA SER A 2 9.09 -4.84 -3.57
C SER A 2 8.86 -3.76 -2.49
N GLY A 3 9.67 -2.69 -2.49
CA GLY A 3 9.51 -1.57 -1.56
C GLY A 3 8.57 -0.50 -2.10
N THR A 4 8.08 0.34 -1.20
CA THR A 4 7.20 1.47 -1.50
C THR A 4 7.97 2.78 -1.64
N TYR A 5 9.15 2.86 -1.02
CA TYR A 5 10.00 4.05 -1.01
C TYR A 5 11.43 3.71 -1.42
N TYR A 6 12.09 4.64 -2.13
CA TYR A 6 13.47 4.48 -2.59
C TYR A 6 14.43 5.36 -1.80
N TYR A 7 15.32 4.74 -1.02
CA TYR A 7 16.33 5.43 -0.22
C TYR A 7 17.56 5.80 -1.06
N TRP A 8 17.79 7.10 -1.24
CA TRP A 8 18.90 7.59 -2.07
C TRP A 8 20.29 7.28 -1.50
N ASN A 9 20.47 7.39 -0.18
CA ASN A 9 21.78 7.20 0.46
C ASN A 9 22.26 5.74 0.45
N GLY A 10 21.37 4.79 0.16
CA GLY A 10 21.69 3.35 0.09
C GLY A 10 21.33 2.68 -1.22
N TRP A 11 20.81 3.44 -2.19
CA TRP A 11 20.34 2.93 -3.49
C TRP A 11 19.44 1.70 -3.36
N CYS A 12 18.51 1.73 -2.40
CA CYS A 12 17.73 0.57 -2.03
C CYS A 12 16.24 0.88 -1.84
N TRP A 13 15.41 -0.09 -2.19
CA TRP A 13 13.99 -0.07 -1.92
C TRP A 13 13.70 -0.52 -0.50
N ASN A 14 12.87 0.24 0.21
CA ASN A 14 12.43 -0.08 1.57
C ASN A 14 10.90 -0.20 1.64
N CYS A 15 10.43 -1.04 2.56
CA CYS A 15 9.03 -1.20 2.89
C CYS A 15 8.80 -0.58 4.26
N PHE A 16 8.35 0.67 4.28
CA PHE A 16 8.07 1.42 5.51
C PHE A 16 6.55 1.56 5.78
N ASP A 17 5.74 1.48 4.73
CA ASP A 17 4.29 1.68 4.81
C ASP A 17 3.58 0.45 5.39
N GLN A 18 2.68 0.69 6.35
CA GLN A 18 1.99 -0.38 7.09
C GLN A 18 0.49 -0.12 7.15
N ILE A 19 -0.29 -1.20 7.14
CA ILE A 19 -1.73 -1.17 7.43
C ILE A 19 -1.93 -1.98 8.70
N ILE A 20 -2.38 -1.32 9.77
CA ILE A 20 -2.61 -1.94 11.08
C ILE A 20 -4.09 -1.78 11.42
N VAL A 21 -4.73 -2.88 11.83
CA VAL A 21 -6.15 -2.90 12.21
C VAL A 21 -6.26 -3.46 13.63
N SER A 22 -6.95 -2.71 14.50
CA SER A 22 -7.27 -3.19 15.85
C SER A 22 -8.49 -4.10 15.79
N SER A 23 -8.42 -5.26 16.45
CA SER A 23 -9.56 -6.19 16.55
C SER A 23 -10.77 -5.58 17.26
N GLY A 24 -10.55 -4.63 18.18
CA GLY A 24 -11.62 -3.91 18.86
C GLY A 24 -12.44 -2.99 17.97
N LEU A 25 -11.97 -2.67 16.76
CA LEU A 25 -12.69 -1.84 15.77
C LEU A 25 -13.52 -2.66 14.79
N LEU A 26 -13.60 -3.98 14.96
CA LEU A 26 -14.23 -4.88 13.99
C LEU A 26 -15.63 -5.38 14.44
N ASP A 27 -16.22 -4.87 15.51
CA ASP A 27 -17.60 -5.17 15.97
C ASP A 27 -17.99 -6.66 15.86
N ASN A 28 -17.25 -7.53 16.55
CA ASN A 28 -17.38 -9.00 16.52
C ASN A 28 -17.11 -9.66 15.15
N SER A 29 -16.65 -8.91 14.17
CA SER A 29 -16.09 -9.44 12.92
C SER A 29 -14.58 -9.64 13.05
N GLY A 30 -14.04 -10.51 12.20
CA GLY A 30 -12.61 -10.65 11.97
C GLY A 30 -12.22 -10.09 10.60
N LEU A 31 -10.93 -9.83 10.41
CA LEU A 31 -10.38 -9.46 9.12
C LEU A 31 -9.22 -10.40 8.79
N LYS A 32 -9.29 -11.05 7.64
CA LYS A 32 -8.23 -11.94 7.16
C LYS A 32 -7.60 -11.35 5.90
N ILE A 33 -6.29 -11.15 5.92
CA ILE A 33 -5.52 -10.80 4.73
C ILE A 33 -5.26 -12.06 3.90
N ASN A 34 -5.41 -11.97 2.58
CA ASN A 34 -4.83 -12.94 1.66
C ASN A 34 -3.34 -12.59 1.46
N PRO A 35 -2.38 -13.39 1.96
CA PRO A 35 -0.95 -13.05 1.91
C PRO A 35 -0.43 -12.82 0.49
N ASP A 36 -0.88 -13.64 -0.47
CA ASP A 36 -0.43 -13.58 -1.88
C ASP A 36 -0.99 -12.37 -2.64
N SER A 37 -1.91 -11.64 -2.02
CA SER A 37 -2.51 -10.44 -2.61
C SER A 37 -1.76 -9.15 -2.28
N VAL A 38 -0.82 -9.19 -1.32
CA VAL A 38 -0.05 -8.03 -0.87
C VAL A 38 0.95 -7.65 -1.96
N LYS A 39 0.81 -6.44 -2.50
CA LYS A 39 1.70 -5.95 -3.55
C LYS A 39 1.81 -4.43 -3.53
N VAL A 40 2.95 -3.95 -3.99
CA VAL A 40 3.16 -2.53 -4.31
C VAL A 40 2.37 -2.21 -5.58
N HIS A 41 1.58 -1.15 -5.53
CA HIS A 41 0.89 -0.62 -6.69
C HIS A 41 1.78 0.43 -7.39
N ALA A 42 2.59 -0.05 -8.34
CA ALA A 42 3.49 0.77 -9.15
C ALA A 42 3.14 0.64 -10.65
N PRO A 43 2.02 1.23 -11.12
CA PRO A 43 1.75 1.30 -12.56
C PRO A 43 2.78 2.18 -13.26
N GLU A 44 3.02 1.94 -14.55
CA GLU A 44 4.16 2.55 -15.26
C GLU A 44 4.12 4.08 -15.27
N PHE A 45 2.94 4.68 -15.41
CA PHE A 45 2.78 6.14 -15.42
C PHE A 45 3.09 6.82 -14.07
N MET A 46 3.18 6.05 -12.97
CA MET A 46 3.56 6.56 -11.65
C MET A 46 5.06 6.42 -11.37
N LYS A 47 5.82 5.81 -12.28
CA LYS A 47 7.27 5.65 -12.15
C LYS A 47 8.01 6.80 -12.82
N ASP A 48 9.11 7.19 -12.23
CA ASP A 48 10.12 8.08 -12.80
C ASP A 48 10.90 7.29 -13.89
N THR A 49 11.86 7.95 -14.54
CA THR A 49 12.63 7.34 -15.62
C THR A 49 13.58 6.24 -15.13
N GLU A 50 14.11 5.45 -16.06
CA GLU A 50 15.14 4.43 -15.78
C GLU A 50 16.37 5.04 -15.09
N GLN A 51 16.81 6.23 -15.50
CA GLN A 51 17.93 6.95 -14.86
C GLN A 51 17.64 7.33 -13.40
N ASN A 52 16.36 7.40 -13.04
CA ASN A 52 15.87 7.63 -11.68
C ASN A 52 15.43 6.31 -11.01
N ALA A 53 15.93 5.17 -11.48
CA ALA A 53 15.67 3.83 -10.94
C ALA A 53 14.18 3.45 -10.88
N PHE A 54 13.35 4.00 -11.78
CA PHE A 54 11.90 3.76 -11.80
C PHE A 54 11.21 4.06 -10.46
N ARG A 55 11.80 4.96 -9.65
CA ARG A 55 11.25 5.39 -8.36
C ARG A 55 9.89 6.09 -8.53
N PRO A 56 9.12 6.36 -7.45
CA PRO A 56 7.87 7.09 -7.60
C PRO A 56 8.08 8.48 -8.24
N ALA A 57 7.29 8.78 -9.27
CA ALA A 57 7.22 10.08 -9.91
C ALA A 57 6.57 11.09 -8.95
N ARG A 58 7.39 11.66 -8.06
CA ARG A 58 6.93 12.59 -7.03
C ARG A 58 6.83 14.01 -7.56
N PHE A 59 5.89 14.76 -7.00
CA PHE A 59 5.87 16.21 -7.18
C PHE A 59 7.14 16.81 -6.54
N ARG A 60 7.96 17.53 -7.31
CA ARG A 60 9.21 18.11 -6.79
C ARG A 60 9.62 19.36 -7.55
N LYS A 61 10.45 20.18 -6.90
CA LYS A 61 11.17 21.25 -7.60
C LYS A 61 12.54 20.73 -8.02
N PHE A 62 12.82 20.73 -9.32
CA PHE A 62 14.11 20.35 -9.88
C PHE A 62 14.68 21.50 -10.72
N ARG A 63 15.88 21.95 -10.36
CA ARG A 63 16.58 23.06 -11.04
C ARG A 63 15.70 24.30 -11.25
N GLY A 64 14.91 24.66 -10.24
CA GLY A 64 14.04 25.83 -10.27
C GLY A 64 12.67 25.63 -10.93
N LYS A 65 12.44 24.51 -11.61
CA LYS A 65 11.15 24.17 -12.24
C LYS A 65 10.37 23.18 -11.38
N TRP A 66 9.05 23.33 -11.37
CA TRP A 66 8.17 22.32 -10.79
C TRP A 66 8.00 21.17 -11.77
N GLU A 67 8.28 19.96 -11.30
CA GLU A 67 7.96 18.71 -11.96
C GLU A 67 6.71 18.15 -11.29
N GLU A 68 5.65 17.97 -12.08
CA GLU A 68 4.42 17.35 -11.61
C GLU A 68 4.63 15.86 -11.36
N GLY A 69 3.85 15.32 -10.44
CA GLY A 69 3.91 13.92 -10.03
C GLY A 69 2.80 13.61 -9.04
N TYR A 70 2.86 12.43 -8.43
CA TYR A 70 1.79 11.89 -7.60
C TYR A 70 2.17 11.81 -6.12
N SER A 71 3.19 11.01 -5.81
CA SER A 71 3.70 10.77 -4.46
C SER A 71 5.15 10.30 -4.55
N ASP A 72 5.91 10.49 -3.47
CA ASP A 72 7.24 9.92 -3.28
C ASP A 72 7.22 8.49 -2.72
N HIS A 73 6.03 7.94 -2.45
CA HIS A 73 5.80 6.55 -2.08
C HIS A 73 4.83 5.88 -3.07
N PHE A 74 5.05 4.60 -3.37
CA PHE A 74 4.03 3.76 -3.99
C PHE A 74 3.06 3.22 -2.94
N ALA A 75 1.79 3.12 -3.30
CA ALA A 75 0.77 2.56 -2.42
C ALA A 75 0.94 1.03 -2.25
N VAL A 76 0.63 0.52 -1.05
CA VAL A 76 0.44 -0.92 -0.83
C VAL A 76 -1.02 -1.28 -1.05
N LYS A 77 -1.28 -2.36 -1.79
CA LYS A 77 -2.61 -2.93 -1.90
C LYS A 77 -2.62 -4.38 -1.44
N CYS A 78 -3.70 -4.77 -0.79
CA CYS A 78 -3.98 -6.13 -0.38
C CYS A 78 -5.48 -6.42 -0.55
N LYS A 79 -5.83 -7.70 -0.64
CA LYS A 79 -7.20 -8.18 -0.57
C LYS A 79 -7.46 -8.68 0.85
N VAL A 80 -8.60 -8.25 1.39
CA VAL A 80 -9.06 -8.64 2.72
C VAL A 80 -10.39 -9.36 2.61
N THR A 81 -10.61 -10.34 3.48
CA THR A 81 -11.90 -11.00 3.67
C THR A 81 -12.42 -10.62 5.04
N LEU A 82 -13.64 -10.09 5.07
CA LEU A 82 -14.37 -9.87 6.32
C LEU A 82 -14.91 -11.23 6.81
N LEU A 83 -14.64 -11.55 8.06
CA LEU A 83 -15.15 -12.74 8.72
C LEU A 83 -16.30 -12.30 9.64
N THR A 84 -17.53 -12.61 9.30
CA THR A 84 -18.68 -12.31 10.17
C THR A 84 -19.02 -13.53 11.01
N THR A 85 -19.18 -13.36 12.31
CA THR A 85 -19.91 -14.36 13.11
C THR A 85 -21.40 -14.15 12.85
N GLU A 86 -22.01 -14.97 12.00
CA GLU A 86 -23.46 -15.09 12.03
C GLU A 86 -23.84 -15.64 13.42
N LYS A 87 -24.56 -14.85 14.22
CA LYS A 87 -25.40 -15.46 15.25
C LYS A 87 -26.46 -16.23 14.48
N GLU A 88 -26.41 -17.56 14.57
CA GLU A 88 -27.56 -18.41 14.29
C GLU A 88 -28.79 -17.71 14.90
N LYS A 89 -29.70 -17.24 14.06
CA LYS A 89 -31.07 -17.00 14.49
C LYS A 89 -31.60 -18.40 14.82
N SER A 90 -31.39 -18.84 16.05
CA SER A 90 -32.16 -19.94 16.62
C SER A 90 -33.62 -19.53 16.45
N ALA A 91 -34.30 -20.20 15.53
CA ALA A 91 -35.74 -20.17 15.45
C ALA A 91 -36.26 -20.59 16.83
N SER A 92 -36.81 -19.63 17.58
CA SER A 92 -37.73 -19.94 18.66
C SER A 92 -39.12 -19.93 18.06
N GLU A 93 -39.68 -21.13 17.96
CA GLU A 93 -41.09 -21.44 17.73
C GLU A 93 -42.04 -20.67 18.67
#